data_AF-A0A3A6KCZ2-F1
#
_entry.id   AF-A0A3A6KCZ2-F1
#
_cell.length_a   1.000
_cell.length_b   1.000
_cell.length_c   1.000
_cell.angle_alpha   90.00
_cell.angle_beta   90.00
_cell.angle_gamma   90.00
#
_symmetry.space_group_name_H-M   'P 1'
#
loop_
_entity.id
_entity.type
_entity.pdbx_description
1 polymer ?
#
loop_
_entity_poly.entity_id
_entity_poly.type
_entity_poly.pdbx_seq_one_letter_code
_entity_poly.pdbx_strand_id
1 'polypeptide(L)'
;MKNPANAIKDTMWTFLMDGGQKENIPELKDAVYRLIQMTTQKTAGQRKQTKKDISWDSLDMEIMRIVIEAACLVLSGRLDELDCDNDESDKPR
;
A
#
# COMPACT_ATOMS: atom_id res chain seq x y z
N MET A 1 19.19 -24.45 -0.81
CA MET A 1 17.74 -24.17 -0.83
C MET A 1 17.52 -22.81 -1.47
N LYS A 2 16.61 -22.68 -2.45
CA LYS A 2 16.19 -21.36 -2.94
C LYS A 2 15.33 -20.70 -1.85
N ASN A 3 15.70 -19.50 -1.44
CA ASN A 3 14.91 -18.72 -0.49
C ASN A 3 13.58 -18.32 -1.18
N PRO A 4 12.40 -18.69 -0.64
CA PRO A 4 11.11 -18.31 -1.21
C PRO A 4 10.92 -16.79 -1.35
N ALA A 5 11.60 -15.98 -0.53
CA ALA A 5 11.59 -14.52 -0.66
C ALA A 5 12.19 -14.03 -2.00
N ASN A 6 13.16 -14.76 -2.57
CA ASN A 6 13.75 -14.37 -3.85
C ASN A 6 12.75 -14.54 -4.99
N ALA A 7 11.93 -15.59 -4.96
CA ALA A 7 10.89 -15.80 -5.98
C ALA A 7 9.79 -14.72 -5.89
N ILE A 8 9.43 -14.30 -4.68
CA ILE A 8 8.47 -13.20 -4.46
C ILE A 8 9.06 -11.88 -4.98
N LYS A 9 10.33 -11.60 -4.69
CA LYS A 9 11.03 -10.42 -5.18
C LYS A 9 11.09 -10.39 -6.72
N ASP A 10 11.45 -11.51 -7.35
CA ASP A 10 11.54 -11.60 -8.82
C ASP A 10 10.15 -11.43 -9.46
N THR A 11 9.11 -12.05 -8.89
CA THR A 11 7.73 -11.90 -9.37
C THR A 11 7.24 -10.46 -9.22
N MET A 12 7.51 -9.82 -8.08
CA MET A 12 7.20 -8.40 -7.86
C MET A 12 7.97 -7.51 -8.84
N TRP A 13 9.24 -7.79 -9.09
CA TRP A 13 10.07 -7.01 -10.00
C TRP A 13 9.62 -7.15 -11.46
N THR A 14 9.29 -8.37 -11.91
CA THR A 14 8.67 -8.59 -13.22
C THR A 14 7.33 -7.88 -13.32
N PHE A 15 6.48 -7.99 -12.29
CA PHE A 15 5.21 -7.29 -12.22
C PHE A 15 5.41 -5.78 -12.43
N LEU A 16 6.32 -5.14 -11.68
CA LEU A 16 6.63 -3.72 -11.80
C LEU A 16 7.22 -3.29 -13.16
N MET A 17 7.99 -4.16 -13.82
CA MET A 17 8.64 -3.86 -15.09
C MET A 17 7.70 -3.96 -16.30
N ASP A 18 6.71 -4.86 -16.26
CA ASP A 18 5.81 -5.11 -17.39
C ASP A 18 4.76 -3.98 -17.58
N GLY A 19 4.53 -3.15 -16.55
CA GLY A 19 3.58 -2.03 -16.59
C GLY A 19 2.13 -2.47 -16.84
N GLY A 20 1.23 -1.52 -17.11
CA GLY A 20 -0.17 -1.82 -17.49
C GLY A 20 -1.05 -2.39 -16.36
N GLN A 21 -0.60 -2.24 -15.11
CA GLN A 21 -1.34 -2.67 -13.94
C GLN A 21 -2.50 -1.74 -13.68
N LYS A 22 -3.62 -2.29 -13.21
CA LYS A 22 -4.76 -1.50 -12.76
C LYS A 22 -4.59 -1.16 -11.29
N GLU A 23 -4.70 0.11 -10.98
CA GLU A 23 -4.65 0.63 -9.62
C GLU A 23 -5.85 0.16 -8.79
N ASN A 24 -5.61 -0.13 -7.51
CA ASN A 24 -6.65 -0.44 -6.53
C ASN A 24 -6.63 0.59 -5.40
N ILE A 25 -7.10 1.80 -5.71
CA ILE A 25 -7.16 2.92 -4.76
C ILE A 25 -7.92 2.58 -3.46
N PRO A 26 -9.08 1.88 -3.49
CA PRO A 26 -9.76 1.47 -2.27
C PRO A 26 -8.85 0.64 -1.36
N GLU A 27 -8.13 -0.33 -1.93
CA GLU A 27 -7.27 -1.18 -1.13
C GLU A 27 -6.04 -0.43 -0.60
N LEU A 28 -5.43 0.44 -1.41
CA LEU A 28 -4.34 1.29 -0.94
C LEU A 28 -4.77 2.10 0.30
N LYS A 29 -5.97 2.69 0.28
CA LYS A 29 -6.52 3.44 1.42
C LYS A 29 -6.75 2.53 2.62
N ASP A 30 -7.36 1.37 2.42
CA ASP A 30 -7.63 0.44 3.52
C ASP A 30 -6.33 -0.08 4.15
N ALA A 31 -5.30 -0.37 3.36
CA ALA A 31 -3.98 -0.78 3.86
C ALA A 31 -3.32 0.33 4.68
N VAL A 32 -3.36 1.57 4.21
CA VAL A 32 -2.86 2.73 4.97
C VAL A 32 -3.62 2.90 6.28
N TYR A 33 -4.96 2.80 6.27
CA TYR A 33 -5.75 2.92 7.49
C TYR A 33 -5.50 1.78 8.49
N ARG A 34 -5.29 0.55 8.00
CA ARG A 34 -4.86 -0.57 8.86
C ARG A 34 -3.50 -0.29 9.48
N LEU A 35 -2.52 0.22 8.73
CA LEU A 35 -1.22 0.60 9.26
C LEU A 35 -1.32 1.73 10.31
N ILE A 36 -2.14 2.76 10.06
CA ILE A 36 -2.40 3.82 11.03
C ILE A 36 -3.01 3.24 12.31
N GLN A 37 -4.02 2.37 12.19
CA GLN A 37 -4.63 1.71 13.35
C GLN A 37 -3.60 0.86 14.11
N MET A 38 -2.77 0.08 13.42
CA MET A 38 -1.70 -0.73 14.01
C MET A 38 -0.69 0.11 14.80
N THR A 39 -0.31 1.26 14.26
CA THR A 39 0.71 2.13 14.86
C THR A 39 0.18 3.06 15.95
N THR A 40 -1.13 3.31 15.97
CA THR A 40 -1.79 4.20 16.96
C THR A 40 -2.58 3.44 18.03
N GLN A 41 -2.71 2.12 17.93
CA GLN A 41 -3.40 1.32 18.93
C GLN A 41 -2.66 1.37 20.27
N LYS A 42 -3.39 1.72 21.35
CA LYS A 42 -2.87 1.93 22.71
C LYS A 42 -2.35 0.67 23.40
N THR A 43 -2.47 -0.48 22.75
CA THR A 43 -2.15 -1.81 23.28
C THR A 43 -0.82 -2.36 22.77
N ALA A 44 0.00 -1.57 22.06
CA ALA A 44 1.38 -1.89 21.71
C ALA A 44 2.24 -2.11 22.97
N GLY A 45 2.17 -3.31 23.55
CA GLY A 45 2.94 -3.77 24.72
C GLY A 45 2.12 -4.16 25.96
N GLN A 46 0.91 -3.64 26.17
CA GLN A 46 0.11 -3.96 27.37
C GLN A 46 -1.41 -4.00 27.11
N ARG A 47 -1.89 -5.07 26.49
CA ARG A 47 -3.06 -5.83 26.95
C ARG A 47 -3.29 -6.97 25.96
N LYS A 48 -3.23 -8.20 26.49
CA LYS A 48 -3.76 -9.37 25.80
C LYS A 48 -5.23 -9.09 25.44
N GLN A 49 -5.53 -9.16 24.15
CA GLN A 49 -6.86 -9.40 23.58
C GLN A 49 -7.93 -8.31 23.81
N THR A 50 -7.84 -7.22 23.06
CA THR A 50 -9.04 -6.49 22.61
C THR A 50 -9.40 -6.99 21.21
N LYS A 51 -10.63 -7.48 20.99
CA LYS A 51 -11.12 -8.11 19.74
C LYS A 51 -10.98 -7.27 18.44
N LYS A 52 -10.48 -6.04 18.53
CA LYS A 52 -10.37 -5.07 17.44
C LYS A 52 -8.92 -4.65 17.14
N ASP A 53 -7.93 -5.16 17.87
CA ASP A 53 -6.53 -4.80 17.67
C ASP A 53 -5.94 -5.65 16.55
N ILE A 54 -5.13 -5.04 15.70
CA ILE A 54 -4.48 -5.71 14.58
C ILE A 54 -3.13 -6.24 15.08
N SER A 55 -2.82 -7.51 14.78
CA SER A 55 -1.57 -8.13 15.22
C SER A 55 -0.37 -7.45 14.57
N TRP A 56 0.68 -7.20 15.34
CA TRP A 56 1.97 -6.70 14.82
C TRP A 56 2.65 -7.71 13.89
N ASP A 57 2.30 -8.99 13.95
CA ASP A 57 2.87 -10.04 13.09
C ASP A 57 2.55 -9.83 11.60
N SER A 58 1.49 -9.06 11.28
CA SER A 58 1.12 -8.73 9.90
C SER A 58 1.66 -7.38 9.44
N LEU A 59 2.51 -6.69 10.24
CA LEU A 59 3.02 -5.36 9.89
C LEU A 59 3.79 -5.38 8.57
N ASP A 60 4.71 -6.33 8.41
CA ASP A 60 5.52 -6.46 7.20
C ASP A 60 4.65 -6.71 5.96
N MET A 61 3.56 -7.45 6.13
CA MET A 61 2.60 -7.71 5.06
C MET A 61 1.84 -6.44 4.66
N GLU A 62 1.36 -5.66 5.60
CA GLU A 62 0.65 -4.40 5.31
C GLU A 62 1.58 -3.36 4.68
N ILE A 63 2.83 -3.26 5.14
CA ILE A 63 3.84 -2.38 4.51
C ILE A 63 4.09 -2.80 3.06
N MET A 64 4.32 -4.09 2.80
CA MET A 64 4.51 -4.59 1.44
C MET A 64 3.28 -4.38 0.56
N ARG A 65 2.08 -4.52 1.13
CA ARG A 65 0.83 -4.25 0.43
C ARG A 65 0.73 -2.80 -0.02
N ILE A 66 1.04 -1.86 0.87
CA ILE A 66 1.06 -0.43 0.54
C ILE A 66 2.08 -0.16 -0.58
N VAL A 67 3.29 -0.71 -0.49
CA VAL A 67 4.33 -0.52 -1.51
C VAL A 67 3.87 -1.02 -2.87
N ILE A 68 3.25 -2.21 -2.95
CA ILE A 68 2.76 -2.78 -4.20
C ILE A 68 1.63 -1.92 -4.78
N GLU A 69 0.61 -1.58 -3.98
CA GLU A 69 -0.54 -0.81 -4.47
C GLU A 69 -0.16 0.63 -4.86
N ALA A 70 0.78 1.25 -4.16
CA ALA A 70 1.32 2.56 -4.53
C ALA A 70 2.11 2.49 -5.85
N ALA A 71 2.89 1.43 -6.05
CA ALA A 71 3.60 1.24 -7.31
C ALA A 71 2.62 0.99 -8.47
N CYS A 72 1.55 0.20 -8.27
CA CYS A 72 0.47 0.06 -9.25
C CYS A 72 -0.17 1.40 -9.60
N LEU A 73 -0.45 2.24 -8.59
CA LEU A 73 -1.04 3.56 -8.80
C LEU A 73 -0.16 4.45 -9.67
N VAL A 74 1.15 4.48 -9.43
CA VAL A 74 2.10 5.24 -10.26
C VAL A 74 2.20 4.64 -11.66
N LEU A 75 2.38 3.33 -11.78
CA LEU A 75 2.58 2.66 -13.07
C LEU A 75 1.31 2.62 -13.94
N SER A 76 0.12 2.77 -13.34
CA SER A 76 -1.15 2.90 -14.06
C SER A 76 -1.29 4.25 -14.80
N GLY A 77 -0.50 5.27 -14.44
CA GLY A 77 -0.67 6.65 -14.93
C GLY A 77 -1.85 7.39 -14.28
N ARG A 78 -2.68 6.72 -13.48
CA ARG A 78 -3.83 7.36 -12.81
C ARG A 78 -3.43 8.47 -11.84
N LEU A 79 -2.25 8.36 -11.23
CA LEU A 79 -1.72 9.43 -10.38
C LEU A 79 -1.45 10.71 -11.18
N ASP A 80 -0.84 10.58 -12.36
CA ASP A 80 -0.51 11.72 -13.23
C ASP A 80 -1.79 12.42 -13.73
N GLU A 81 -2.85 11.67 -14.00
CA GLU A 81 -4.18 12.23 -14.34
C GLU A 81 -4.74 13.10 -13.20
N LEU A 82 -4.62 12.64 -11.94
CA LEU A 82 -5.09 13.39 -10.78
C LEU A 82 -4.27 14.66 -10.53
N ASP A 83 -2.96 14.63 -10.78
CA ASP A 83 -2.10 15.81 -10.66
C ASP A 83 -2.45 16.86 -11.72
N CYS A 84 -2.76 16.43 -12.95
CA CYS A 84 -3.20 17.33 -14.03
C CYS A 84 -4.58 17.98 -13.75
N ASP A 85 -5.53 17.25 -13.15
CA ASP A 85 -6.84 17.78 -12.75
C ASP A 85 -6.72 18.85 -11.64
N ASN A 86 -5.74 18.70 -10.72
CA ASN A 86 -5.49 19.68 -9.66
C ASN A 86 -4.90 20.99 -10.22
N ASP A 87 -4.02 20.91 -11.23
CA ASP A 87 -3.42 22.09 -11.89
C ASP A 87 -4.41 22.90 -12.74
N GLU A 88 -5.44 22.27 -13.34
CA GLU A 88 -6.50 23.01 -14.04
C GLU A 88 -7.48 23.73 -13.10
N SER A 89 -7.66 23.20 -11.88
CA SER A 89 -8.55 23.78 -10.87
C SER A 89 -7.99 25.05 -10.21
N ASP A 90 -6.68 25.30 -10.33
CA ASP A 90 -5.97 26.45 -9.75
C ASP A 90 -5.74 27.60 -10.75
N LYS A 91 -6.28 27.51 -11.98
CA LYS A 91 -6.28 28.64 -12.93
C LYS A 91 -7.37 29.65 -12.55
N PRO A 92 -7.03 30.94 -12.33
CA PRO A 92 -8.04 31.97 -12.08
C PRO A 92 -8.95 32.13 -13.31
N ARG A 93 -10.27 32.20 -13.08
CA ARG A 93 -11.29 32.48 -14.11
C ARG A 93 -11.11 33.86 -14.74
#